data_AF-A0A8T5T309-F1
#
_entry.id   AF-A0A8T5T309-F1
#
_cell.length_a   1.000
_cell.length_b   1.000
_cell.length_c   1.000
_cell.angle_alpha   90.00
_cell.angle_beta   90.00
_cell.angle_gamma   90.00
#
_symmetry.space_group_name_H-M   'P 1'
#
loop_
_entity.id
_entity.type
_entity.pdbx_description
1 polymer ?
#
loop_
_entity_poly.entity_id
_entity_poly.type
_entity_poly.pdbx_seq_one_letter_code
_entity_poly.pdbx_strand_id
1 'polypeptide(L)'
;MAVESDSPFGIVRSLVKKFLGDMRIVRTSSEEQTKARAEEIKSNSLAPGKAQYSVSEVDNIIRNFKHSYVNLFRDIHLTVVTESTTKIRQGIEQGFVDAGMITKEMLDELEKFKNEAGKIPGFETRIKDDSIRIDEMNDALGNYKAETISMQNELTDIQTILISKDQQIDELSKRATTVGVDKTIIEDRDQIIMEKDRSVHQLTLEKNNLQAEFNRLKIERDAMSKHVEEMETKLRSMSSEAVSKEDKLFDDIQKQLEKSRQTNFNLRNQIAEHEDTVRNQKIDIQQKATQIDSLKQQITSIQEQADGRQEENEQIDALRKQINDRDVDMERFAETMVELQQEISSKEQEAHTLKTQSDELMLQFAEKESEMNDIRELAEKATIEKEKLEQSLLDKDESLEDLRAKFDESNKELNSAKNTLEIMEKQGTMSSEEKYQYELSVQKLQKKIDQTKKTLKSVEAFLNTDPKYRVLYILNDFQRPLIQEELSKILNISSEVTSKYIYELDYFGYIKQNLVEGKTFIESTALLTPPLTLEEPTEKVAIQQE
;
A
#
# COMPACT_ATOMS: atom_id res chain seq x y z
N MET A 1 35.08 24.01 4.90
CA MET A 1 35.78 22.92 5.61
C MET A 1 36.16 23.47 6.97
N ALA A 2 35.27 23.32 7.95
CA ALA A 2 35.43 23.91 9.28
C ALA A 2 36.36 23.03 10.12
N VAL A 3 37.28 23.68 10.82
CA VAL A 3 38.28 23.10 11.72
C VAL A 3 37.54 22.62 12.98
N GLU A 4 37.28 21.32 13.05
CA GLU A 4 36.72 20.61 14.22
C GLU A 4 37.83 20.12 15.19
N SER A 5 38.99 20.77 15.24
CA SER A 5 40.20 20.17 15.84
C SER A 5 40.30 20.25 17.37
N ASP A 6 39.55 21.10 18.06
CA ASP A 6 39.88 21.43 19.47
C ASP A 6 38.82 21.00 20.49
N SER A 7 37.82 20.22 20.07
CA SER A 7 36.88 19.60 21.01
C SER A 7 37.46 18.28 21.54
N PRO A 8 37.45 18.05 22.88
CA PRO A 8 37.83 16.76 23.47
C PRO A 8 37.09 15.57 22.84
N PHE A 9 35.87 15.78 22.37
CA PHE A 9 35.09 14.77 21.64
C PHE A 9 35.63 14.47 20.23
N GLY A 10 36.20 15.47 19.56
CA GLY A 10 36.84 15.30 18.25
C GLY A 10 38.10 14.45 18.32
N ILE A 11 38.90 14.66 19.37
CA ILE A 11 40.12 13.88 19.67
C ILE A 11 39.77 12.42 19.96
N VAL A 12 38.81 12.18 20.87
CA VAL A 12 38.33 10.82 21.19
C VAL A 12 37.76 10.12 19.96
N ARG A 13 36.97 10.81 19.13
CA ARG A 13 36.39 10.24 17.91
C ARG A 13 37.46 9.85 16.89
N SER A 14 38.49 10.67 16.73
CA SER A 14 39.63 10.39 15.85
C SER A 14 40.41 9.14 16.32
N LEU A 15 40.69 9.05 17.63
CA LEU A 15 41.40 7.92 18.24
C LEU A 15 40.61 6.62 18.13
N VAL A 16 39.30 6.65 18.41
CA VAL A 16 38.44 5.47 18.25
C VAL A 16 38.41 5.02 16.79
N LYS A 17 38.32 5.95 15.83
CA LYS A 17 38.33 5.61 14.40
C LYS A 17 39.65 4.99 13.96
N LYS A 18 40.78 5.53 14.44
CA LYS A 18 42.12 4.97 14.20
C LYS A 18 42.27 3.57 14.82
N PHE A 19 41.83 3.40 16.07
CA PHE A 19 41.84 2.12 16.77
C PHE A 19 41.02 1.04 16.03
N LEU A 20 39.81 1.37 15.59
CA LEU A 20 38.98 0.45 14.82
C LEU A 20 39.62 0.08 13.46
N GLY A 21 40.35 1.02 12.85
CA GLY A 21 41.16 0.76 11.66
C GLY A 21 42.28 -0.24 11.92
N ASP A 22 43.07 -0.02 12.97
CA ASP A 22 44.17 -0.90 13.37
C ASP A 22 43.66 -2.30 13.75
N MET A 23 42.55 -2.40 14.47
CA MET A 23 41.93 -3.67 14.84
C MET A 23 41.40 -4.45 13.62
N ARG A 24 40.91 -3.74 12.59
CA ARG A 24 40.53 -4.37 11.33
C ARG A 24 41.75 -4.97 10.64
N ILE A 25 42.90 -4.30 10.65
CA ILE A 25 44.15 -4.82 10.07
C ILE A 25 44.62 -6.07 10.83
N VAL A 26 44.64 -6.04 12.17
CA VAL A 26 44.99 -7.21 13.01
C VAL A 26 44.08 -8.40 12.72
N ARG A 27 42.77 -8.14 12.57
CA ARG A 27 41.80 -9.18 12.19
C ARG A 27 42.10 -9.76 10.81
N THR A 28 42.29 -8.93 9.78
CA THR A 28 42.55 -9.43 8.43
C THR A 28 43.88 -10.21 8.35
N SER A 29 44.93 -9.72 9.01
CA SER A 29 46.23 -10.39 9.11
C SER A 29 46.12 -11.77 9.81
N SER A 30 45.39 -11.84 10.93
CA SER A 30 45.18 -13.11 11.64
C SER A 30 44.31 -14.10 10.86
N GLU A 31 43.31 -13.64 10.12
CA GLU A 31 42.51 -14.47 9.21
C GLU A 31 43.36 -15.04 8.07
N GLU A 32 44.24 -14.23 7.47
CA GLU A 32 45.19 -14.66 6.43
C GLU A 32 46.23 -15.66 6.97
N GLN A 33 46.81 -15.40 8.15
CA GLN A 33 47.73 -16.35 8.80
C GLN A 33 47.03 -17.66 9.17
N THR A 34 45.77 -17.59 9.63
CA THR A 34 44.97 -18.79 9.92
C THR A 34 44.82 -19.63 8.66
N LYS A 35 44.46 -18.98 7.54
CA LYS A 35 44.27 -19.66 6.25
C LYS A 35 45.56 -20.28 5.72
N ALA A 36 46.66 -19.52 5.72
CA ALA A 36 47.95 -19.98 5.23
C ALA A 36 48.49 -21.17 6.05
N ARG A 37 48.46 -21.07 7.38
CA ARG A 37 48.94 -22.15 8.27
C ARG A 37 47.99 -23.34 8.34
N ALA A 38 46.68 -23.13 8.15
CA ALA A 38 45.72 -24.22 8.00
C ALA A 38 45.99 -25.06 6.73
N GLU A 39 46.28 -24.39 5.61
CA GLU A 39 46.69 -25.06 4.37
C GLU A 39 48.02 -25.79 4.55
N GLU A 40 48.98 -25.20 5.26
CA GLU A 40 50.25 -25.83 5.62
C GLU A 40 50.04 -27.10 6.47
N ILE A 41 49.26 -27.03 7.56
CA ILE A 41 48.93 -28.18 8.41
C ILE A 41 48.23 -29.28 7.60
N LYS A 42 47.30 -28.92 6.71
CA LYS A 42 46.62 -29.87 5.82
C LYS A 42 47.61 -30.54 4.86
N SER A 43 48.54 -29.78 4.28
CA SER A 43 49.56 -30.31 3.38
C SER A 43 50.58 -31.20 4.10
N ASN A 44 50.98 -30.85 5.33
CA ASN A 44 51.94 -31.61 6.14
C ASN A 44 51.31 -32.86 6.77
N SER A 45 49.99 -32.89 6.95
CA SER A 45 49.27 -34.04 7.50
C SER A 45 48.99 -35.13 6.46
N LEU A 46 49.17 -34.83 5.16
CA LEU A 46 48.98 -35.78 4.06
C LEU A 46 50.32 -36.04 3.38
N ALA A 47 50.72 -37.31 3.27
CA ALA A 47 51.92 -37.66 2.53
C ALA A 47 51.69 -37.41 1.02
N PRO A 48 52.50 -36.56 0.36
CA PRO A 48 52.32 -36.29 -1.07
C PRO A 48 52.44 -37.59 -1.88
N GLY A 49 51.43 -37.88 -2.71
CA GLY A 49 51.40 -39.05 -3.60
C GLY A 49 50.86 -40.35 -3.00
N LYS A 50 50.45 -40.39 -1.73
CA LYS A 50 49.82 -41.58 -1.13
C LYS A 50 48.30 -41.56 -1.34
N ALA A 51 47.79 -42.46 -2.19
CA ALA A 51 46.37 -42.53 -2.54
C ALA A 51 45.52 -43.36 -1.54
N GLN A 52 46.15 -44.18 -0.71
CA GLN A 52 45.48 -45.06 0.26
C GLN A 52 46.20 -44.99 1.62
N TYR A 53 45.43 -44.83 2.68
CA TYR A 53 45.89 -44.81 4.07
C TYR A 53 45.24 -45.97 4.83
N SER A 54 45.99 -46.63 5.72
CA SER A 54 45.40 -47.61 6.62
C SER A 54 44.56 -46.92 7.71
N VAL A 55 43.65 -47.66 8.36
CA VAL A 55 42.81 -47.11 9.44
C VAL A 55 43.67 -46.49 10.57
N SER A 56 44.77 -47.14 10.95
CA SER A 56 45.68 -46.62 11.98
C SER A 56 46.45 -45.36 11.52
N GLU A 57 46.74 -45.25 10.23
CA GLU A 57 47.37 -44.04 9.66
C GLU A 57 46.37 -42.89 9.62
N VAL A 58 45.12 -43.15 9.25
CA VAL A 58 44.04 -42.16 9.29
C VAL A 58 43.82 -41.65 10.71
N ASP A 59 43.78 -42.52 11.72
CA ASP A 59 43.63 -42.11 13.12
C ASP A 59 44.79 -41.24 13.60
N ASN A 60 46.03 -41.57 13.23
CA ASN A 60 47.20 -40.76 13.57
C ASN A 60 47.19 -39.41 12.84
N ILE A 61 46.80 -39.37 11.56
CA ILE A 61 46.63 -38.15 10.79
C ILE A 61 45.57 -37.26 11.44
N ILE A 62 44.41 -37.80 11.82
CA ILE A 62 43.33 -37.05 12.49
C ILE A 62 43.83 -36.49 13.83
N ARG A 63 44.54 -37.29 14.64
CA ARG A 63 45.04 -36.85 15.94
C ARG A 63 46.08 -35.72 15.81
N ASN A 64 47.03 -35.87 14.89
CA ASN A 64 48.06 -34.87 14.62
C ASN A 64 47.45 -33.59 14.03
N PHE A 65 46.57 -33.74 13.03
CA PHE A 65 45.85 -32.62 12.44
C PHE A 65 45.07 -31.84 13.50
N LYS A 66 44.32 -32.54 14.36
CA LYS A 66 43.58 -31.91 15.48
C LYS A 66 44.51 -31.19 16.45
N HIS A 67 45.63 -31.80 16.84
CA HIS A 67 46.59 -31.18 17.77
C HIS A 67 47.23 -29.92 17.16
N SER A 68 47.69 -30.00 15.91
CA SER A 68 48.28 -28.88 15.19
C SER A 68 47.28 -27.74 14.97
N TYR A 69 46.03 -28.05 14.65
CA TYR A 69 44.98 -27.04 14.50
C TYR A 69 44.63 -26.34 15.84
N VAL A 70 44.58 -27.09 16.93
CA VAL A 70 44.34 -26.52 18.27
C VAL A 70 45.49 -25.59 18.68
N ASN A 71 46.74 -25.99 18.43
CA ASN A 71 47.90 -25.15 18.71
C ASN A 71 47.92 -23.91 17.81
N LEU A 72 47.58 -24.05 16.52
CA LEU A 72 47.46 -22.91 15.61
C LEU A 72 46.45 -21.88 16.12
N PHE A 73 45.24 -22.32 16.49
CA PHE A 73 44.24 -21.41 17.03
C PHE A 73 44.68 -20.78 18.34
N ARG A 74 45.40 -21.52 19.20
CA ARG A 74 45.97 -20.97 20.44
C ARG A 74 47.00 -19.89 20.16
N ASP A 75 47.91 -20.11 19.22
CA ASP A 75 48.96 -19.16 18.86
C ASP A 75 48.39 -17.91 18.20
N ILE A 76 47.43 -18.08 17.29
CA ILE A 76 46.74 -16.96 16.65
C ILE A 76 45.91 -16.19 17.67
N HIS A 77 45.21 -16.88 18.57
CA HIS A 77 44.48 -16.23 19.66
C HIS A 77 45.41 -15.43 20.56
N LEU A 78 46.55 -16.00 20.99
CA LEU A 78 47.55 -15.26 21.78
C LEU A 78 48.09 -14.05 21.02
N THR A 79 48.36 -14.19 19.73
CA THR A 79 48.88 -13.10 18.88
C THR A 79 47.84 -11.98 18.79
N VAL A 80 46.59 -12.31 18.45
CA VAL A 80 45.50 -11.33 18.38
C VAL A 80 45.28 -10.67 19.72
N VAL A 81 45.25 -11.41 20.83
CA VAL A 81 45.09 -10.85 22.18
C VAL A 81 46.26 -9.91 22.52
N THR A 82 47.50 -10.31 22.22
CA THR A 82 48.70 -9.51 22.50
C THR A 82 48.75 -8.23 21.67
N GLU A 83 48.50 -8.32 20.37
CA GLU A 83 48.46 -7.17 19.47
C GLU A 83 47.30 -6.25 19.81
N SER A 84 46.10 -6.79 20.06
CA SER A 84 44.93 -6.00 20.44
C SER A 84 45.17 -5.27 21.77
N THR A 85 45.73 -5.94 22.77
CA THR A 85 46.07 -5.33 24.06
C THR A 85 47.10 -4.21 23.90
N THR A 86 48.09 -4.42 23.03
CA THR A 86 49.09 -3.40 22.68
C THR A 86 48.45 -2.19 22.01
N LYS A 87 47.56 -2.42 21.04
CA LYS A 87 46.86 -1.35 20.31
C LYS A 87 45.87 -0.58 21.17
N ILE A 88 45.16 -1.25 22.08
CA ILE A 88 44.28 -0.62 23.07
C ILE A 88 45.12 0.30 23.96
N ARG A 89 46.25 -0.21 24.50
CA ARG A 89 47.15 0.59 25.34
C ARG A 89 47.66 1.81 24.59
N GLN A 90 48.22 1.64 23.40
CA GLN A 90 48.73 2.75 22.58
C GLN A 90 47.64 3.79 22.27
N GLY A 91 46.40 3.35 22.00
CA GLY A 91 45.27 4.25 21.77
C GLY A 91 44.90 5.06 23.02
N ILE A 92 44.95 4.45 24.21
CA ILE A 92 44.71 5.11 25.49
C ILE A 92 45.83 6.11 25.80
N GLU A 93 47.09 5.69 25.68
CA GLU A 93 48.27 6.53 25.93
C GLU A 93 48.29 7.74 25.00
N GLN A 94 48.07 7.52 23.69
CA GLN A 94 47.96 8.62 22.73
C GLN A 94 46.76 9.52 23.03
N GLY A 95 45.65 8.97 23.52
CA GLY A 95 44.50 9.77 23.93
C GLY A 95 44.76 10.68 25.12
N PHE A 96 45.54 10.22 26.09
CA PHE A 96 45.96 11.06 27.21
C PHE A 96 46.97 12.14 26.78
N VAL A 97 47.83 11.86 25.79
CA VAL A 97 48.75 12.85 25.20
C VAL A 97 48.00 13.90 24.38
N ASP A 98 47.12 13.47 23.48
CA ASP A 98 46.37 14.36 22.59
C ASP A 98 45.39 15.24 23.39
N ALA A 99 44.89 14.74 24.53
CA ALA A 99 44.09 15.51 25.48
C ALA A 99 44.92 16.45 26.39
N GLY A 100 46.25 16.46 26.24
CA GLY A 100 47.16 17.30 27.05
C GLY A 100 47.24 16.91 28.53
N MET A 101 46.77 15.72 28.91
CA MET A 101 46.73 15.26 30.31
C MET A 101 48.09 14.73 30.79
N ILE A 102 48.91 14.26 29.86
CA ILE A 102 50.31 13.85 30.07
C ILE A 102 51.15 14.30 28.88
N THR A 103 52.38 14.73 29.13
CA THR A 103 53.31 15.05 28.05
C THR A 103 53.91 13.77 27.48
N LYS A 104 54.36 13.83 26.22
CA LYS A 104 55.05 12.71 25.59
C LYS A 104 56.31 12.29 26.36
N GLU A 105 56.99 13.26 26.96
CA GLU A 105 58.17 13.05 27.83
C GLU A 105 57.82 12.23 29.08
N MET A 106 56.64 12.44 29.69
CA MET A 106 56.19 11.63 30.83
C MET A 106 55.90 10.17 30.44
N LEU A 107 55.41 9.93 29.23
CA LEU A 107 55.23 8.56 28.70
C LEU A 107 56.55 7.87 28.44
N ASP A 108 57.51 8.58 27.85
CA ASP A 108 58.86 8.06 27.59
C ASP A 108 59.59 7.71 28.91
N GLU A 109 59.42 8.52 29.97
CA GLU A 109 59.93 8.20 31.30
C GLU A 109 59.23 6.98 31.92
N LEU A 110 57.91 6.85 31.77
CA LEU A 110 57.15 5.71 32.28
C LEU A 110 57.55 4.41 31.59
N GLU A 111 57.84 4.46 30.29
CA GLU A 111 58.36 3.32 29.54
C GLU A 111 59.80 2.97 29.97
N LYS A 112 60.63 3.97 30.29
CA LYS A 112 61.95 3.75 30.89
C LYS A 112 61.84 3.06 32.26
N PHE A 113 60.95 3.51 33.14
CA PHE A 113 60.72 2.87 34.44
C PHE A 113 60.19 1.45 34.30
N LYS A 114 59.31 1.20 33.32
CA LYS A 114 58.82 -0.15 33.03
C LYS A 114 59.93 -1.08 32.54
N ASN A 115 60.82 -0.58 31.68
CA ASN A 115 61.99 -1.35 31.22
C ASN A 115 62.99 -1.63 32.33
N GLU A 116 63.14 -0.71 33.29
CA GLU A 116 63.92 -0.93 34.51
C GLU A 116 63.23 -1.93 35.46
N ALA A 117 61.92 -1.84 35.63
CA ALA A 117 61.14 -2.80 36.40
C ALA A 117 61.18 -4.22 35.81
N GLY A 118 61.22 -4.36 34.48
CA GLY A 118 61.42 -5.63 33.80
C GLY A 118 62.77 -6.31 34.11
N LYS A 119 63.75 -5.58 34.66
CA LYS A 119 65.03 -6.13 35.12
C LYS A 119 64.95 -6.69 36.55
N ILE A 120 63.91 -6.37 37.32
CA ILE A 120 63.73 -6.81 38.72
C ILE A 120 63.78 -8.34 38.87
N PRO A 121 63.11 -9.17 38.04
CA PRO A 121 63.22 -10.62 38.16
C PRO A 121 64.66 -11.14 37.96
N GLY A 122 65.43 -10.47 37.09
CA GLY A 122 66.85 -10.76 36.88
C GLY A 122 67.75 -10.33 38.04
N PHE A 123 67.33 -9.33 38.83
CA PHE A 123 67.98 -8.96 40.08
C PHE A 123 67.58 -9.90 41.23
N GLU A 124 66.32 -10.34 41.32
CA GLU A 124 65.87 -11.34 42.29
C GLU A 124 66.61 -12.67 42.14
N THR A 125 66.81 -13.11 40.89
CA THR A 125 67.59 -14.32 40.60
C THR A 125 69.04 -14.16 41.06
N ARG A 126 69.67 -13.01 40.78
CA ARG A 126 71.02 -12.71 41.25
C ARG A 126 71.13 -12.61 42.78
N ILE A 127 70.17 -12.00 43.45
CA ILE A 127 70.13 -11.92 44.92
C ILE A 127 70.04 -13.33 45.52
N LYS A 128 69.28 -14.23 44.90
CA LYS A 128 69.19 -15.62 45.32
C LYS A 128 70.52 -16.36 45.14
N ASP A 129 71.19 -16.15 44.03
CA ASP A 129 72.52 -16.73 43.77
C ASP A 129 73.58 -16.17 44.73
N ASP A 130 73.57 -14.86 44.99
CA ASP A 130 74.47 -14.22 45.95
C ASP A 130 74.19 -14.67 47.40
N SER A 131 72.92 -14.94 47.74
CA SER A 131 72.55 -15.52 49.03
C SER A 131 73.14 -16.92 49.22
N ILE A 132 73.06 -17.78 48.18
CA ILE A 132 73.69 -19.11 48.20
C ILE A 132 75.20 -18.97 48.40
N ARG A 133 75.84 -18.02 47.73
CA ARG A 133 77.28 -17.77 47.84
C ARG A 133 77.68 -17.26 49.23
N ILE A 134 76.86 -16.43 49.86
CA ILE A 134 77.09 -15.97 51.24
C ILE A 134 77.03 -17.13 52.23
N ASP A 135 76.09 -18.06 52.06
CA ASP A 135 75.99 -19.26 52.89
C ASP A 135 77.24 -20.14 52.75
N GLU A 136 77.72 -20.37 51.52
CA GLU A 136 78.97 -21.10 51.25
C GLU A 136 80.20 -20.41 51.90
N MET A 137 80.28 -19.08 51.85
CA MET A 137 81.36 -18.33 52.49
C MET A 137 81.30 -18.38 54.02
N ASN A 138 80.10 -18.40 54.61
CA ASN A 138 79.90 -18.54 56.04
C ASN A 138 80.34 -19.93 56.55
N ASP A 139 80.04 -20.99 55.80
CA ASP A 139 80.52 -22.34 56.09
C ASP A 139 82.06 -22.40 56.06
N ALA A 140 82.68 -21.80 55.03
CA ALA A 140 84.13 -21.71 54.93
C ALA A 140 84.75 -20.92 56.11
N LEU A 141 84.13 -19.82 56.52
CA LEU A 141 84.57 -19.04 57.69
C LEU A 141 84.45 -19.85 58.99
N GLY A 142 83.41 -20.66 59.12
CA GLY A 142 83.23 -21.61 60.23
C GLY A 142 84.40 -22.59 60.34
N ASN A 143 84.82 -23.15 59.20
CA ASN A 143 85.98 -24.05 59.14
C ASN A 143 87.29 -23.35 59.52
N TYR A 144 87.57 -22.16 58.99
CA TYR A 144 88.79 -21.41 59.36
C TYR A 144 88.83 -21.00 60.84
N LYS A 145 87.66 -20.71 61.46
CA LYS A 145 87.60 -20.46 62.90
C LYS A 145 87.95 -21.70 63.72
N ALA A 146 87.47 -22.87 63.32
CA ALA A 146 87.81 -24.13 63.99
C ALA A 146 89.32 -24.42 63.88
N GLU A 147 89.92 -24.19 62.71
CA GLU A 147 91.35 -24.33 62.48
C GLU A 147 92.18 -23.35 63.33
N THR A 148 91.74 -22.09 63.44
CA THR A 148 92.39 -21.08 64.28
C THR A 148 92.39 -21.47 65.75
N ILE A 149 91.27 -22.01 66.26
CA ILE A 149 91.18 -22.52 67.63
C ILE A 149 92.15 -23.69 67.85
N SER A 150 92.26 -24.59 66.87
CA SER A 150 93.22 -25.70 66.92
C SER A 150 94.66 -25.21 67.03
N MET A 151 95.07 -24.28 66.16
CA MET A 151 96.43 -23.71 66.18
C MET A 151 96.72 -22.97 67.49
N GLN A 152 95.73 -22.30 68.08
CA GLN A 152 95.92 -21.57 69.33
C GLN A 152 96.16 -22.50 70.53
N ASN A 153 95.54 -23.69 70.53
CA ASN A 153 95.83 -24.72 71.52
C ASN A 153 97.27 -25.23 71.39
N GLU A 154 97.73 -25.52 70.16
CA GLU A 154 99.12 -25.96 69.91
C GLU A 154 100.16 -24.90 70.36
N LEU A 155 99.87 -23.62 70.15
CA LEU A 155 100.77 -22.53 70.56
C LEU A 155 100.91 -22.43 72.09
N THR A 156 99.84 -22.73 72.81
CA THR A 156 99.82 -22.74 74.28
C THR A 156 100.67 -23.88 74.84
N ASP A 157 100.63 -25.06 74.21
CA ASP A 157 101.47 -26.20 74.58
C ASP A 157 102.96 -25.88 74.40
N ILE A 158 103.34 -25.23 73.29
CA ILE A 158 104.73 -24.82 73.02
C ILE A 158 105.23 -23.81 74.06
N GLN A 159 104.42 -22.82 74.43
CA GLN A 159 104.81 -21.83 75.46
C GLN A 159 105.12 -22.49 76.80
N THR A 160 104.37 -23.52 77.17
CA THR A 160 104.57 -24.26 78.43
C THR A 160 105.92 -24.99 78.45
N ILE A 161 106.36 -25.55 77.32
CA ILE A 161 107.66 -26.20 77.18
C ILE A 161 108.82 -25.20 77.35
N LEU A 162 108.67 -23.99 76.81
CA LEU A 162 109.72 -22.97 76.82
C LEU A 162 110.05 -22.51 78.26
N ILE A 163 109.03 -22.26 79.07
CA ILE A 163 109.17 -21.86 80.48
C ILE A 163 109.94 -22.91 81.29
N SER A 164 109.72 -24.20 81.02
CA SER A 164 110.43 -25.28 81.70
C SER A 164 111.93 -25.29 81.39
N LYS A 165 112.32 -24.88 80.18
CA LYS A 165 113.74 -24.86 79.76
C LYS A 165 114.52 -23.70 80.35
N ASP A 166 113.91 -22.51 80.48
CA ASP A 166 114.58 -21.35 81.08
C ASP A 166 114.95 -21.57 82.56
N GLN A 167 114.12 -22.31 83.30
CA GLN A 167 114.41 -22.64 84.70
C GLN A 167 115.67 -23.51 84.87
N GLN A 168 115.98 -24.38 83.90
CA GLN A 168 117.19 -25.22 83.93
C GLN A 168 118.48 -24.40 83.72
N ILE A 169 118.39 -23.29 83.00
CA ILE A 169 119.53 -22.41 82.72
C ILE A 169 119.92 -21.62 83.97
N ASP A 170 118.94 -21.15 84.73
CA ASP A 170 119.16 -20.37 85.96
C ASP A 170 119.87 -21.16 87.09
N GLU A 171 119.68 -22.48 87.15
CA GLU A 171 120.34 -23.32 88.15
C GLU A 171 121.85 -23.50 87.87
N LEU A 172 122.26 -23.50 86.61
CA LEU A 172 123.67 -23.63 86.22
C LEU A 172 124.48 -22.37 86.52
N SER A 173 123.85 -21.19 86.37
CA SER A 173 124.49 -19.89 86.60
C SER A 173 124.92 -19.69 88.06
N LYS A 174 124.19 -20.28 89.02
CA LYS A 174 124.46 -20.11 90.46
C LYS A 174 125.67 -20.88 90.99
N ARG A 175 126.32 -21.74 90.19
CA ARG A 175 127.37 -22.67 90.67
C ARG A 175 128.82 -22.17 90.52
N ALA A 176 129.05 -20.95 90.01
CA ALA A 176 130.33 -20.61 89.36
C ALA A 176 131.27 -19.58 90.02
N THR A 177 131.05 -19.05 91.24
CA THR A 177 131.91 -17.93 91.74
C THR A 177 132.32 -17.98 93.21
N THR A 178 133.54 -18.46 93.48
CA THR A 178 134.38 -18.09 94.65
C THR A 178 135.88 -18.33 94.35
N VAL A 179 136.74 -17.31 94.57
CA VAL A 179 138.09 -17.32 95.19
C VAL A 179 138.82 -16.00 94.85
N GLY A 180 139.36 -15.31 95.88
CA GLY A 180 139.95 -13.96 95.85
C GLY A 180 141.48 -13.90 95.70
N VAL A 181 142.02 -12.68 95.56
CA VAL A 181 143.44 -12.38 95.22
C VAL A 181 144.03 -11.27 96.12
N ASP A 182 145.36 -11.25 96.18
CA ASP A 182 146.31 -10.70 97.15
C ASP A 182 147.05 -9.40 96.68
N LYS A 183 147.86 -8.83 97.57
CA LYS A 183 148.35 -7.45 97.77
C LYS A 183 149.11 -6.66 96.66
N THR A 184 149.27 -7.14 95.41
CA THR A 184 149.65 -6.27 94.25
C THR A 184 148.45 -5.44 93.75
N ILE A 185 147.25 -5.83 94.16
CA ILE A 185 145.99 -5.15 93.90
C ILE A 185 145.97 -3.70 94.39
N ILE A 186 146.76 -3.31 95.40
CA ILE A 186 146.61 -1.98 96.03
C ILE A 186 147.17 -0.84 95.16
N GLU A 187 148.21 -1.09 94.36
CA GLU A 187 148.78 -0.09 93.45
C GLU A 187 148.02 -0.04 92.12
N ASP A 188 147.64 -1.21 91.59
CA ASP A 188 146.63 -1.31 90.53
C ASP A 188 145.31 -0.66 90.97
N ARG A 189 144.90 -0.79 92.23
CA ARG A 189 143.69 -0.17 92.80
C ARG A 189 143.76 1.34 92.70
N ASP A 190 144.91 1.98 92.93
CA ASP A 190 144.98 3.44 92.91
C ASP A 190 144.98 3.99 91.47
N GLN A 191 145.59 3.28 90.52
CA GLN A 191 145.44 3.57 89.09
C GLN A 191 144.01 3.29 88.60
N ILE A 192 143.41 2.18 89.05
CA ILE A 192 141.99 1.85 88.86
C ILE A 192 141.11 2.91 89.52
N ILE A 193 141.46 3.48 90.68
CA ILE A 193 140.67 4.52 91.35
C ILE A 193 140.65 5.78 90.50
N MET A 194 141.78 6.22 89.93
CA MET A 194 141.77 7.37 89.00
C MET A 194 140.97 7.09 87.73
N GLU A 195 141.09 5.87 87.19
CA GLU A 195 140.33 5.45 86.01
C GLU A 195 138.83 5.33 86.33
N LYS A 196 138.51 4.88 87.55
CA LYS A 196 137.16 4.85 88.12
C LYS A 196 136.64 6.25 88.39
N ASP A 197 137.45 7.22 88.82
CA ASP A 197 137.02 8.60 89.03
C ASP A 197 136.71 9.29 87.70
N ARG A 198 137.52 9.03 86.65
CA ARG A 198 137.17 9.44 85.28
C ARG A 198 135.88 8.78 84.81
N SER A 199 135.74 7.48 85.05
CA SER A 199 134.52 6.74 84.73
C SER A 199 133.31 7.27 85.52
N VAL A 200 133.47 7.60 86.80
CA VAL A 200 132.43 8.18 87.66
C VAL A 200 132.04 9.57 87.16
N HIS A 201 133.00 10.40 86.73
CA HIS A 201 132.71 11.69 86.14
C HIS A 201 131.94 11.55 84.81
N GLN A 202 132.37 10.62 83.94
CA GLN A 202 131.67 10.30 82.70
C GLN A 202 130.25 9.77 82.95
N LEU A 203 130.10 8.85 83.90
CA LEU A 203 128.81 8.32 84.35
C LEU A 203 127.95 9.40 85.02
N THR A 204 128.54 10.41 85.66
CA THR A 204 127.80 11.54 86.23
C THR A 204 127.25 12.45 85.14
N LEU A 205 128.04 12.72 84.09
CA LEU A 205 127.57 13.44 82.91
C LEU A 205 126.48 12.66 82.18
N GLU A 206 126.66 11.36 82.01
CA GLU A 206 125.66 10.47 81.41
C GLU A 206 124.38 10.42 82.25
N LYS A 207 124.48 10.29 83.57
CA LYS A 207 123.35 10.37 84.50
C LYS A 207 122.60 11.69 84.36
N ASN A 208 123.31 12.82 84.26
CA ASN A 208 122.68 14.13 84.10
C ASN A 208 121.97 14.26 82.75
N ASN A 209 122.57 13.73 81.67
CA ASN A 209 121.95 13.69 80.34
C ASN A 209 120.70 12.80 80.34
N LEU A 210 120.80 11.59 80.91
CA LEU A 210 119.66 10.67 81.04
C LEU A 210 118.56 11.25 81.93
N GLN A 211 118.90 11.99 82.99
CA GLN A 211 117.93 12.67 83.83
C GLN A 211 117.22 13.79 83.05
N ALA A 212 117.94 14.53 82.22
CA ALA A 212 117.35 15.56 81.35
C ALA A 212 116.43 14.94 80.29
N GLU A 213 116.84 13.83 79.67
CA GLU A 213 115.99 13.07 78.73
C GLU A 213 114.76 12.49 79.42
N PHE A 214 114.91 11.92 80.61
CA PHE A 214 113.79 11.42 81.41
C PHE A 214 112.79 12.54 81.73
N ASN A 215 113.27 13.72 82.13
CA ASN A 215 112.41 14.88 82.40
C ASN A 215 111.68 15.34 81.12
N ARG A 216 112.36 15.34 79.97
CA ARG A 216 111.75 15.67 78.67
C ARG A 216 110.66 14.66 78.30
N LEU A 217 110.96 13.36 78.37
CA LEU A 217 110.00 12.28 78.09
C LEU A 217 108.82 12.31 79.06
N LYS A 218 109.05 12.67 80.33
CA LYS A 218 107.98 12.85 81.30
C LYS A 218 107.02 13.97 80.90
N ILE A 219 107.55 15.13 80.49
CA ILE A 219 106.74 16.26 80.00
C ILE A 219 105.96 15.85 78.75
N GLU A 220 106.60 15.14 77.82
CA GLU A 220 105.95 14.64 76.59
C GLU A 220 104.83 13.64 76.93
N ARG A 221 105.08 12.70 77.84
CA ARG A 221 104.07 11.74 78.31
C ARG A 221 102.90 12.44 79.00
N ASP A 222 103.17 13.44 79.86
CA ASP A 222 102.13 14.22 80.52
C ASP A 222 101.28 15.01 79.49
N ALA A 223 101.91 15.58 78.45
CA ALA A 223 101.21 16.26 77.36
C ALA A 223 100.36 15.29 76.52
N MET A 224 100.89 14.11 76.17
CA MET A 224 100.14 13.07 75.46
C MET A 224 98.96 12.54 76.29
N SER A 225 99.16 12.32 77.60
CA SER A 225 98.10 11.88 78.51
C SER A 225 96.93 12.89 78.54
N LYS A 226 97.25 14.19 78.62
CA LYS A 226 96.24 15.24 78.55
C LYS A 226 95.51 15.26 77.22
N HIS A 227 96.22 15.07 76.11
CA HIS A 227 95.61 15.00 74.79
C HIS A 227 94.66 13.80 74.65
N VAL A 228 95.01 12.64 75.23
CA VAL A 228 94.12 11.46 75.27
C VAL A 228 92.86 11.76 76.07
N GLU A 229 92.96 12.41 77.24
CA GLU A 229 91.79 12.82 78.03
C GLU A 229 90.85 13.77 77.26
N GLU A 230 91.42 14.75 76.53
CA GLU A 230 90.66 15.66 75.67
C GLU A 230 89.97 14.92 74.50
N MET A 231 90.63 13.91 73.92
CA MET A 231 90.04 13.09 72.88
C MET A 231 88.93 12.17 73.39
N GLU A 232 89.10 11.56 74.58
CA GLU A 232 88.07 10.74 75.22
C GLU A 232 86.82 11.55 75.58
N THR A 233 87.00 12.76 76.11
CA THR A 233 85.87 13.65 76.41
C THR A 233 85.13 14.08 75.14
N LYS A 234 85.87 14.40 74.06
CA LYS A 234 85.26 14.68 72.75
C LYS A 234 84.51 13.47 72.19
N LEU A 235 85.08 12.27 72.29
CA LEU A 235 84.44 11.03 71.84
C LEU A 235 83.14 10.76 72.59
N ARG A 236 83.13 10.93 73.92
CA ARG A 236 81.91 10.79 74.74
C ARG A 236 80.84 11.80 74.33
N SER A 237 81.21 13.06 74.11
CA SER A 237 80.28 14.10 73.64
C SER A 237 79.70 13.78 72.26
N MET A 238 80.55 13.37 71.31
CA MET A 238 80.11 12.99 69.96
C MET A 238 79.19 11.76 69.99
N SER A 239 79.51 10.77 70.81
CA SER A 239 78.66 9.57 70.98
C SER A 239 77.30 9.93 71.57
N SER A 240 77.25 10.82 72.57
CA SER A 240 75.98 11.27 73.15
C SER A 240 75.14 12.08 72.17
N GLU A 241 75.76 12.93 71.35
CA GLU A 241 75.08 13.70 70.30
C GLU A 241 74.54 12.78 69.19
N ALA A 242 75.32 11.76 68.80
CA ALA A 242 74.91 10.77 67.80
C ALA A 242 73.67 10.00 68.26
N VAL A 243 73.66 9.47 69.49
CA VAL A 243 72.50 8.77 70.07
C VAL A 243 71.28 9.70 70.14
N SER A 244 71.46 10.95 70.57
CA SER A 244 70.35 11.91 70.64
C SER A 244 69.75 12.23 69.25
N LYS A 245 70.58 12.29 68.21
CA LYS A 245 70.10 12.49 66.83
C LYS A 245 69.38 11.24 66.30
N GLU A 246 69.90 10.05 66.61
CA GLU A 246 69.29 8.78 66.25
C GLU A 246 67.89 8.64 66.88
N ASP A 247 67.74 8.92 68.18
CA ASP A 247 66.45 8.89 68.88
C ASP A 247 65.42 9.85 68.25
N LYS A 248 65.86 11.06 67.89
CA LYS A 248 64.98 12.04 67.21
C LYS A 248 64.55 11.57 65.83
N LEU A 249 65.47 11.03 65.04
CA LEU A 249 65.15 10.47 63.73
C LEU A 249 64.17 9.30 63.85
N PHE A 250 64.33 8.45 64.87
CA PHE A 250 63.44 7.34 65.13
C PHE A 250 62.02 7.83 65.48
N ASP A 251 61.90 8.81 66.39
CA ASP A 251 60.60 9.39 66.77
C ASP A 251 59.91 10.08 65.58
N ASP A 252 60.67 10.80 64.74
CA ASP A 252 60.14 11.45 63.53
C ASP A 252 59.65 10.42 62.49
N ILE A 253 60.42 9.35 62.24
CA ILE A 253 60.03 8.25 61.36
C ILE A 253 58.77 7.56 61.90
N GLN A 254 58.70 7.32 63.21
CA GLN A 254 57.54 6.69 63.84
C GLN A 254 56.28 7.55 63.70
N LYS A 255 56.39 8.87 63.90
CA LYS A 255 55.28 9.82 63.68
C LYS A 255 54.85 9.86 62.22
N GLN A 256 55.80 9.84 61.27
CA GLN A 256 55.46 9.80 59.85
C GLN A 256 54.76 8.50 59.46
N LEU A 257 55.23 7.35 59.98
CA LEU A 257 54.61 6.05 59.76
C LEU A 257 53.16 6.04 60.29
N GLU A 258 52.93 6.58 61.48
CA GLU A 258 51.59 6.62 62.07
C GLU A 258 50.63 7.53 61.28
N LYS A 259 51.10 8.70 60.84
CA LYS A 259 50.35 9.56 59.91
C LYS A 259 50.01 8.83 58.62
N SER A 260 50.97 8.13 58.02
CA SER A 260 50.77 7.36 56.79
C SER A 260 49.75 6.23 56.99
N ARG A 261 49.80 5.51 58.12
CA ARG A 261 48.82 4.48 58.49
C ARG A 261 47.41 5.07 58.62
N GLN A 262 47.26 6.20 59.29
CA GLN A 262 45.97 6.88 59.44
C GLN A 262 45.42 7.33 58.09
N THR A 263 46.26 7.90 57.22
CA THR A 263 45.86 8.27 55.85
C THR A 263 45.44 7.04 55.05
N ASN A 264 46.17 5.93 55.13
CA ASN A 264 45.82 4.69 54.43
C ASN A 264 44.47 4.13 54.93
N PHE A 265 44.23 4.15 56.24
CA PHE A 265 42.95 3.75 56.83
C PHE A 265 41.79 4.61 56.30
N ASN A 266 41.93 5.94 56.31
CA ASN A 266 40.90 6.84 55.80
C ASN A 266 40.62 6.60 54.31
N LEU A 267 41.66 6.40 53.50
CA LEU A 267 41.53 6.10 52.07
C LEU A 267 40.82 4.77 51.83
N ARG A 268 41.11 3.73 52.62
CA ARG A 268 40.41 2.43 52.53
C ARG A 268 38.91 2.58 52.82
N ASN A 269 38.54 3.38 53.82
CA ASN A 269 37.14 3.63 54.12
C ASN A 269 36.44 4.40 52.99
N GLN A 270 37.08 5.43 52.43
CA GLN A 270 36.54 6.16 51.27
C GLN A 270 36.36 5.26 50.05
N ILE A 271 37.32 4.35 49.79
CA ILE A 271 37.19 3.36 48.71
C ILE A 271 35.98 2.46 48.95
N ALA A 272 35.79 1.94 50.17
CA ALA A 272 34.63 1.11 50.49
C ALA A 272 33.30 1.86 50.29
N GLU A 273 33.19 3.11 50.74
CA GLU A 273 32.00 3.95 50.53
C GLU A 273 31.73 4.22 49.03
N HIS A 274 32.78 4.44 48.25
CA HIS A 274 32.68 4.62 46.81
C HIS A 274 32.29 3.31 46.10
N GLU A 275 32.82 2.16 46.51
CA GLU A 275 32.44 0.85 45.99
C GLU A 275 30.96 0.55 46.23
N ASP A 276 30.44 0.83 47.44
CA ASP A 276 29.02 0.69 47.75
C ASP A 276 28.15 1.64 46.92
N THR A 277 28.60 2.88 46.71
CA THR A 277 27.92 3.85 45.84
C THR A 277 27.84 3.36 44.39
N VAL A 278 28.97 2.87 43.85
CA VAL A 278 29.03 2.29 42.49
C VAL A 278 28.14 1.06 42.37
N ARG A 279 28.12 0.20 43.39
CA ARG A 279 27.25 -0.99 43.43
C ARG A 279 25.77 -0.59 43.36
N ASN A 280 25.36 0.40 44.14
CA ASN A 280 23.97 0.90 44.12
C ASN A 280 23.62 1.51 42.76
N GLN A 281 24.49 2.36 42.20
CA GLN A 281 24.30 2.92 40.86
C GLN A 281 24.18 1.84 39.77
N LYS A 282 24.95 0.75 39.87
CA LYS A 282 24.87 -0.38 38.95
C LYS A 282 23.52 -1.09 39.02
N ILE A 283 22.97 -1.28 40.22
CA ILE A 283 21.64 -1.86 40.43
C ILE A 283 20.57 -0.96 39.80
N ASP A 284 20.62 0.35 40.06
CA ASP A 284 19.69 1.32 39.48
C ASP A 284 19.73 1.33 37.95
N ILE A 285 20.93 1.29 37.36
CA ILE A 285 21.11 1.22 35.90
C ILE A 285 20.48 -0.06 35.34
N GLN A 286 20.66 -1.21 36.00
CA GLN A 286 20.04 -2.46 35.57
C GLN A 286 18.51 -2.40 35.63
N GLN A 287 17.94 -1.83 36.70
CA GLN A 287 16.49 -1.65 36.81
C GLN A 287 15.94 -0.73 35.71
N LYS A 288 16.62 0.39 35.44
CA LYS A 288 16.25 1.31 34.36
C LYS A 288 16.36 0.66 32.98
N ALA A 289 17.37 -0.18 32.75
CA ALA A 289 17.50 -0.92 31.50
C ALA A 289 16.31 -1.86 31.28
N THR A 290 15.90 -2.63 32.29
CA THR A 290 14.71 -3.49 32.23
C THR A 290 13.43 -2.68 31.97
N GLN A 291 13.29 -1.50 32.58
CA GLN A 291 12.15 -0.61 32.33
C GLN A 291 12.13 -0.10 30.89
N ILE A 292 13.29 0.26 30.33
CA ILE A 292 13.42 0.69 28.93
C ILE A 292 12.99 -0.43 27.97
N ASP A 293 13.40 -1.68 28.23
CA ASP A 293 13.03 -2.80 27.37
C ASP A 293 11.53 -3.10 27.41
N SER A 294 10.89 -2.98 28.58
CA SER A 294 9.44 -3.07 28.72
C SER A 294 8.72 -1.95 27.93
N LEU A 295 9.19 -0.71 28.04
CA LEU A 295 8.63 0.41 27.28
C LEU A 295 8.80 0.23 25.76
N LYS A 296 9.93 -0.31 25.30
CA LYS A 296 10.12 -0.63 23.88
C LYS A 296 9.11 -1.66 23.38
N GLN A 297 8.85 -2.73 24.15
CA GLN A 297 7.84 -3.73 23.80
C GLN A 297 6.44 -3.12 23.74
N GLN A 298 6.10 -2.23 24.67
CA GLN A 298 4.83 -1.49 24.63
C GLN A 298 4.71 -0.61 23.39
N ILE A 299 5.77 0.11 23.01
CA ILE A 299 5.79 0.93 21.80
C ILE A 299 5.55 0.07 20.56
N THR A 300 6.26 -1.07 20.43
CA THR A 300 6.05 -2.00 19.30
C THR A 300 4.60 -2.46 19.21
N SER A 301 4.00 -2.88 20.34
CA SER A 301 2.60 -3.32 20.37
C SER A 301 1.61 -2.21 19.99
N ILE A 302 1.86 -0.97 20.44
CA ILE A 302 1.04 0.19 20.06
C ILE A 302 1.17 0.48 18.55
N GLN A 303 2.37 0.32 17.99
CA GLN A 303 2.62 0.50 16.56
C GLN A 303 1.87 -0.54 15.72
N GLU A 304 1.93 -1.81 16.10
CA GLU A 304 1.15 -2.89 15.45
C GLU A 304 -0.35 -2.61 15.51
N GLN A 305 -0.87 -2.11 16.64
CA GLN A 305 -2.27 -1.70 16.75
C GLN A 305 -2.62 -0.50 15.87
N ALA A 306 -1.72 0.47 15.73
CA ALA A 306 -1.93 1.63 14.87
C ALA A 306 -1.97 1.24 13.39
N ASP A 307 -1.06 0.36 12.96
CA ASP A 307 -1.02 -0.18 11.59
C ASP A 307 -2.30 -0.98 11.30
N GLY A 308 -2.75 -1.83 12.23
CA GLY A 308 -4.02 -2.56 12.09
C GLY A 308 -5.23 -1.64 11.97
N ARG A 309 -5.28 -0.54 12.73
CA ARG A 309 -6.34 0.49 12.59
C ARG A 309 -6.27 1.24 11.26
N GLN A 310 -5.09 1.41 10.69
CA GLN A 310 -4.95 2.02 9.36
C GLN A 310 -5.55 1.10 8.29
N GLU A 311 -5.29 -0.20 8.34
CA GLU A 311 -5.93 -1.18 7.43
C GLU A 311 -7.46 -1.18 7.60
N GLU A 312 -7.97 -1.13 8.83
CA GLU A 312 -9.41 -1.00 9.08
C GLU A 312 -10.00 0.28 8.46
N ASN A 313 -9.30 1.41 8.54
CA ASN A 313 -9.74 2.66 7.91
C ASN A 313 -9.77 2.56 6.38
N GLU A 314 -8.76 1.93 5.76
CA GLU A 314 -8.75 1.70 4.31
C GLU A 314 -9.93 0.83 3.87
N GLN A 315 -10.29 -0.19 4.67
CA GLN A 315 -11.49 -1.01 4.44
C GLN A 315 -12.78 -0.19 4.58
N ILE A 316 -12.87 0.69 5.59
CA ILE A 316 -14.02 1.58 5.78
C ILE A 316 -14.18 2.53 4.59
N ASP A 317 -13.08 3.10 4.06
CA ASP A 317 -13.13 3.98 2.90
C ASP A 317 -13.58 3.24 1.63
N ALA A 318 -13.13 1.99 1.44
CA ALA A 318 -13.62 1.15 0.36
C ALA A 318 -15.13 0.86 0.47
N LEU A 319 -15.62 0.56 1.69
CA LEU A 319 -17.05 0.36 1.95
C LEU A 319 -17.85 1.64 1.73
N ARG A 320 -17.36 2.81 2.15
CA ARG A 320 -17.99 4.12 1.90
C ARG A 320 -18.12 4.39 0.41
N LYS A 321 -17.09 4.08 -0.38
CA LYS A 321 -17.15 4.21 -1.84
C LYS A 321 -18.22 3.30 -2.45
N GLN A 322 -18.29 2.04 -2.02
CA GLN A 322 -19.34 1.11 -2.47
C GLN A 322 -20.75 1.61 -2.13
N ILE A 323 -20.96 2.16 -0.94
CA ILE A 323 -22.26 2.75 -0.56
C ILE A 323 -22.60 3.91 -1.48
N ASN A 324 -21.67 4.84 -1.69
CA ASN A 324 -21.89 5.99 -2.57
C ASN A 324 -22.20 5.57 -4.02
N ASP A 325 -21.50 4.57 -4.55
CA ASP A 325 -21.80 4.01 -5.87
C ASP A 325 -23.23 3.43 -5.93
N ARG A 326 -23.69 2.73 -4.87
CA ARG A 326 -25.06 2.22 -4.79
C ARG A 326 -26.11 3.32 -4.64
N ASP A 327 -25.80 4.41 -3.93
CA ASP A 327 -26.71 5.55 -3.81
C ASP A 327 -26.92 6.21 -5.18
N VAL A 328 -25.85 6.38 -5.96
CA VAL A 328 -25.93 6.88 -7.36
C VAL A 328 -26.74 5.94 -8.24
N ASP A 329 -26.55 4.62 -8.11
CA ASP A 329 -27.34 3.65 -8.86
C ASP A 329 -28.82 3.68 -8.46
N MET A 330 -29.14 3.88 -7.17
CA MET A 330 -30.52 4.06 -6.69
C MET A 330 -31.15 5.33 -7.23
N GLU A 331 -30.42 6.45 -7.28
CA GLU A 331 -30.92 7.69 -7.89
C GLU A 331 -31.27 7.49 -9.37
N ARG A 332 -30.38 6.85 -10.14
CA ARG A 332 -30.66 6.49 -11.55
C ARG A 332 -31.87 5.59 -11.69
N PHE A 333 -32.02 4.61 -10.79
CA PHE A 333 -33.18 3.72 -10.79
C PHE A 333 -34.48 4.49 -10.48
N ALA A 334 -34.44 5.44 -9.54
CA ALA A 334 -35.56 6.31 -9.22
C ALA A 334 -35.94 7.21 -10.41
N GLU A 335 -34.96 7.81 -11.10
CA GLU A 335 -35.17 8.57 -12.33
C GLU A 335 -35.85 7.70 -13.41
N THR A 336 -35.33 6.50 -13.65
CA THR A 336 -35.91 5.54 -14.60
C THR A 336 -37.33 5.15 -14.22
N MET A 337 -37.63 4.96 -12.92
CA MET A 337 -38.99 4.70 -12.46
C MET A 337 -39.93 5.88 -12.72
N VAL A 338 -39.47 7.12 -12.54
CA VAL A 338 -40.27 8.32 -12.84
C VAL A 338 -40.56 8.41 -14.34
N GLU A 339 -39.57 8.15 -15.19
CA GLU A 339 -39.74 8.12 -16.65
C GLU A 339 -40.75 7.05 -17.07
N LEU A 340 -40.62 5.82 -16.55
CA LEU A 340 -41.58 4.75 -16.82
C LEU A 340 -42.99 5.08 -16.31
N GLN A 341 -43.12 5.73 -15.15
CA GLN A 341 -44.40 6.17 -14.62
C GLN A 341 -45.07 7.21 -15.53
N GLN A 342 -44.29 8.17 -16.06
CA GLN A 342 -44.77 9.14 -17.04
C GLN A 342 -45.19 8.46 -18.36
N GLU A 343 -44.41 7.48 -18.83
CA GLU A 343 -44.75 6.71 -20.02
C GLU A 343 -46.05 5.92 -19.84
N ILE A 344 -46.24 5.26 -18.68
CA ILE A 344 -47.49 4.58 -18.33
C ILE A 344 -48.67 5.56 -18.36
N SER A 345 -48.57 6.71 -17.69
CA SER A 345 -49.65 7.70 -17.70
C SER A 345 -49.95 8.23 -19.10
N SER A 346 -48.93 8.44 -19.94
CA SER A 346 -49.12 8.82 -21.34
C SER A 346 -49.85 7.72 -22.12
N LYS A 347 -49.48 6.46 -21.92
CA LYS A 347 -50.13 5.29 -22.56
C LYS A 347 -51.56 5.08 -22.09
N GLU A 348 -51.86 5.33 -20.82
CA GLU A 348 -53.23 5.32 -20.28
C GLU A 348 -54.10 6.39 -20.94
N GLN A 349 -53.55 7.60 -21.16
CA GLN A 349 -54.25 8.68 -21.84
C GLN A 349 -54.49 8.38 -23.33
N GLU A 350 -53.51 7.78 -24.00
CA GLU A 350 -53.65 7.28 -25.38
C GLU A 350 -54.75 6.21 -25.46
N ALA A 351 -54.76 5.25 -24.53
CA ALA A 351 -55.78 4.21 -24.45
C ALA A 351 -57.19 4.79 -24.22
N HIS A 352 -57.33 5.80 -23.35
CA HIS A 352 -58.62 6.48 -23.14
C HIS A 352 -59.08 7.20 -24.42
N THR A 353 -58.17 7.86 -25.13
CA THR A 353 -58.49 8.54 -26.39
C THR A 353 -58.97 7.54 -27.44
N LEU A 354 -58.25 6.42 -27.61
CA LEU A 354 -58.65 5.33 -28.49
C LEU A 354 -60.00 4.73 -28.08
N LYS A 355 -60.27 4.60 -26.78
CA LYS A 355 -61.56 4.12 -26.27
C LYS A 355 -62.69 5.08 -26.64
N THR A 356 -62.51 6.38 -26.45
CA THR A 356 -63.50 7.40 -26.86
C THR A 356 -63.75 7.37 -28.37
N GLN A 357 -62.70 7.26 -29.18
CA GLN A 357 -62.84 7.11 -30.64
C GLN A 357 -63.61 5.83 -31.01
N SER A 358 -63.35 4.72 -30.32
CA SER A 358 -64.10 3.48 -30.53
C SER A 358 -65.58 3.61 -30.16
N ASP A 359 -65.90 4.33 -29.08
CA ASP A 359 -67.28 4.55 -28.65
C ASP A 359 -68.03 5.48 -29.63
N GLU A 360 -67.36 6.50 -30.15
CA GLU A 360 -67.89 7.38 -31.19
C GLU A 360 -68.15 6.61 -32.49
N LEU A 361 -67.22 5.75 -32.92
CA LEU A 361 -67.43 4.87 -34.08
C LEU A 361 -68.59 3.89 -33.87
N MET A 362 -68.76 3.34 -32.66
CA MET A 362 -69.93 2.51 -32.34
C MET A 362 -71.23 3.31 -32.44
N LEU A 363 -71.25 4.56 -31.99
CA LEU A 363 -72.42 5.43 -32.09
C LEU A 363 -72.77 5.72 -33.55
N GLN A 364 -71.77 6.10 -34.36
CA GLN A 364 -71.93 6.30 -35.80
C GLN A 364 -72.42 5.03 -36.50
N PHE A 365 -71.92 3.87 -36.09
CA PHE A 365 -72.39 2.60 -36.63
C PHE A 365 -73.87 2.36 -36.32
N ALA A 366 -74.30 2.60 -35.07
CA ALA A 366 -75.70 2.47 -34.67
C ALA A 366 -76.61 3.47 -35.41
N GLU A 367 -76.16 4.71 -35.62
CA GLU A 367 -76.87 5.70 -36.45
C GLU A 367 -77.02 5.21 -37.88
N LYS A 368 -75.94 4.72 -38.50
CA LYS A 368 -75.98 4.18 -39.87
C LYS A 368 -76.83 2.92 -39.99
N GLU A 369 -76.85 2.07 -38.97
CA GLU A 369 -77.72 0.91 -38.91
C GLU A 369 -79.20 1.32 -38.79
N SER A 370 -79.52 2.37 -38.03
CA SER A 370 -80.87 2.96 -37.98
C SER A 370 -81.28 3.55 -39.32
N GLU A 371 -80.42 4.38 -39.95
CA GLU A 371 -80.68 4.95 -41.28
C GLU A 371 -80.94 3.83 -42.31
N MET A 372 -80.15 2.75 -42.25
CA MET A 372 -80.34 1.59 -43.14
C MET A 372 -81.68 0.88 -42.89
N ASN A 373 -82.12 0.75 -41.64
CA ASN A 373 -83.43 0.20 -41.31
C ASN A 373 -84.57 1.09 -41.82
N ASP A 374 -84.47 2.42 -41.68
CA ASP A 374 -85.44 3.37 -42.21
C ASP A 374 -85.53 3.28 -43.74
N ILE A 375 -84.40 3.18 -44.43
CA ILE A 375 -84.33 2.96 -45.88
C ILE A 375 -85.02 1.63 -46.24
N ARG A 376 -84.82 0.57 -45.44
CA ARG A 376 -85.43 -0.73 -45.67
C ARG A 376 -86.96 -0.68 -45.53
N GLU A 377 -87.47 0.03 -44.53
CA GLU A 377 -88.91 0.22 -44.32
C GLU A 377 -89.53 1.08 -45.45
N LEU A 378 -88.82 2.12 -45.91
CA LEU A 378 -89.24 2.92 -47.07
C LEU A 378 -89.28 2.08 -48.35
N ALA A 379 -88.28 1.24 -48.58
CA ALA A 379 -88.26 0.32 -49.72
C ALA A 379 -89.45 -0.66 -49.65
N GLU A 380 -89.74 -1.21 -48.46
CA GLU A 380 -90.87 -2.11 -48.25
C GLU A 380 -92.22 -1.44 -48.53
N LYS A 381 -92.42 -0.21 -48.03
CA LYS A 381 -93.60 0.62 -48.35
C LYS A 381 -93.74 0.87 -49.86
N ALA A 382 -92.64 1.19 -50.54
CA ALA A 382 -92.64 1.40 -51.98
C ALA A 382 -93.03 0.13 -52.75
N THR A 383 -92.56 -1.06 -52.33
CA THR A 383 -93.01 -2.33 -52.90
C THR A 383 -94.50 -2.58 -52.69
N ILE A 384 -95.03 -2.31 -51.50
CA ILE A 384 -96.47 -2.46 -51.22
C ILE A 384 -97.31 -1.51 -52.08
N GLU A 385 -96.87 -0.26 -52.25
CA GLU A 385 -97.53 0.69 -53.15
C GLU A 385 -97.46 0.24 -54.61
N LYS A 386 -96.31 -0.30 -55.05
CA LYS A 386 -96.16 -0.88 -56.38
C LYS A 386 -97.13 -2.03 -56.61
N GLU A 387 -97.25 -2.97 -55.67
CA GLU A 387 -98.20 -4.08 -55.76
C GLU A 387 -99.65 -3.59 -55.84
N LYS A 388 -100.03 -2.56 -55.07
CA LYS A 388 -101.36 -1.93 -55.17
C LYS A 388 -101.61 -1.27 -56.53
N LEU A 389 -100.60 -0.62 -57.09
CA LEU A 389 -100.69 -0.02 -58.42
C LEU A 389 -100.80 -1.08 -59.52
N GLU A 390 -100.01 -2.16 -59.44
CA GLU A 390 -100.12 -3.32 -60.35
C GLU A 390 -101.52 -3.95 -60.28
N GLN A 391 -102.06 -4.15 -59.08
CA GLN A 391 -103.41 -4.67 -58.89
C GLN A 391 -104.48 -3.74 -59.49
N SER A 392 -104.36 -2.43 -59.28
CA SER A 392 -105.27 -1.44 -59.88
C SER A 392 -105.15 -1.37 -61.40
N LEU A 393 -103.98 -1.66 -61.97
CA LEU A 393 -103.78 -1.75 -63.42
C LEU A 393 -104.48 -2.99 -63.98
N LEU A 394 -104.36 -4.12 -63.30
CA LEU A 394 -105.02 -5.38 -63.66
C LEU A 394 -106.55 -5.22 -63.68
N ASP A 395 -107.14 -4.59 -62.65
CA ASP A 395 -108.57 -4.31 -62.59
C ASP A 395 -109.04 -3.37 -63.73
N LYS A 396 -108.16 -2.45 -64.18
CA LYS A 396 -108.44 -1.53 -65.29
C LYS A 396 -108.32 -2.21 -66.65
N ASP A 397 -107.37 -3.12 -66.82
CA ASP A 397 -107.25 -3.95 -68.03
C ASP A 397 -108.45 -4.87 -68.19
N GLU A 398 -108.92 -5.50 -67.10
CA GLU A 398 -110.12 -6.33 -67.10
C GLU A 398 -111.37 -5.52 -67.49
N SER A 399 -111.47 -4.27 -67.00
CA SER A 399 -112.55 -3.34 -67.39
C SER A 399 -112.45 -2.88 -68.85
N LEU A 400 -111.23 -2.73 -69.39
CA LEU A 400 -110.98 -2.41 -70.79
C LEU A 400 -111.37 -3.58 -71.71
N GLU A 401 -111.09 -4.81 -71.30
CA GLU A 401 -111.44 -6.02 -72.04
C GLU A 401 -112.96 -6.22 -72.10
N ASP A 402 -113.66 -5.95 -70.99
CA ASP A 402 -115.13 -5.98 -70.93
C ASP A 402 -115.79 -4.86 -71.79
N LEU A 403 -115.14 -3.69 -71.87
CA LEU A 403 -115.54 -2.60 -72.77
C LEU A 403 -115.29 -2.94 -74.25
N ARG A 404 -114.18 -3.60 -74.57
CA ARG A 404 -113.89 -4.10 -75.93
C ARG A 404 -114.92 -5.14 -76.36
N ALA A 405 -115.28 -6.08 -75.49
CA ALA A 405 -116.32 -7.07 -75.77
C ALA A 405 -117.67 -6.42 -76.09
N LYS A 406 -118.09 -5.41 -75.30
CA LYS A 406 -119.33 -4.66 -75.55
C LYS A 406 -119.29 -3.83 -76.84
N PHE A 407 -118.13 -3.31 -77.20
CA PHE A 407 -117.93 -2.59 -78.46
C PHE A 407 -118.09 -3.52 -79.67
N ASP A 408 -117.44 -4.69 -79.63
CA ASP A 408 -117.52 -5.66 -80.73
C ASP A 408 -118.93 -6.25 -80.90
N GLU A 409 -119.66 -6.45 -79.80
CA GLU A 409 -121.06 -6.88 -79.83
C GLU A 409 -121.98 -5.82 -80.45
N SER A 410 -121.86 -4.55 -80.04
CA SER A 410 -122.60 -3.44 -80.67
C SER A 410 -122.25 -3.25 -82.15
N ASN A 411 -121.00 -3.52 -82.55
CA ASN A 411 -120.57 -3.41 -83.94
C ASN A 411 -121.14 -4.55 -84.81
N LYS A 412 -121.29 -5.76 -84.25
CA LYS A 412 -122.01 -6.87 -84.89
C LYS A 412 -123.50 -6.56 -85.06
N GLU A 413 -124.14 -6.00 -84.03
CA GLU A 413 -125.54 -5.58 -84.11
C GLU A 413 -125.74 -4.48 -85.18
N LEU A 414 -124.87 -3.49 -85.24
CA LEU A 414 -124.92 -2.43 -86.25
C LEU A 414 -124.82 -2.98 -87.69
N ASN A 415 -123.91 -3.92 -87.93
CA ASN A 415 -123.76 -4.55 -89.24
C ASN A 415 -124.96 -5.44 -89.59
N SER A 416 -125.57 -6.11 -88.62
CA SER A 416 -126.80 -6.88 -88.83
C SER A 416 -127.99 -5.98 -89.19
N ALA A 417 -128.13 -4.83 -88.52
CA ALA A 417 -129.16 -3.85 -88.79
C ALA A 417 -128.98 -3.20 -90.18
N LYS A 418 -127.74 -2.85 -90.57
CA LYS A 418 -127.41 -2.38 -91.91
C LYS A 418 -127.76 -3.39 -93.00
N ASN A 419 -127.38 -4.66 -92.83
CA ASN A 419 -127.69 -5.72 -93.80
C ASN A 419 -129.21 -5.94 -93.92
N THR A 420 -129.95 -5.84 -92.83
CA THR A 420 -131.42 -5.99 -92.85
C THR A 420 -132.09 -4.83 -93.59
N LEU A 421 -131.59 -3.61 -93.39
CA LEU A 421 -132.03 -2.41 -94.11
C LEU A 421 -131.75 -2.52 -95.62
N GLU A 422 -130.58 -3.04 -96.00
CA GLU A 422 -130.18 -3.20 -97.40
C GLU A 422 -130.94 -4.33 -98.13
N ILE A 423 -131.29 -5.41 -97.43
CA ILE A 423 -132.15 -6.48 -97.96
C ILE A 423 -133.59 -5.98 -98.16
N MET A 424 -134.11 -5.18 -97.21
CA MET A 424 -135.45 -4.62 -97.29
C MET A 424 -135.59 -3.53 -98.36
N GLU A 425 -134.53 -2.78 -98.66
CA GLU A 425 -134.51 -1.78 -99.74
C GLU A 425 -134.60 -2.41 -101.14
N LYS A 426 -134.09 -3.64 -101.31
CA LYS A 426 -134.17 -4.38 -102.58
C LYS A 426 -135.47 -5.15 -102.80
N GLN A 427 -136.31 -5.35 -101.77
CA GLN A 427 -137.53 -6.18 -101.87
C GLN A 427 -138.87 -5.42 -101.88
N GLY A 428 -138.88 -4.10 -101.68
CA GLY A 428 -140.06 -3.27 -101.96
C GLY A 428 -141.32 -3.56 -101.12
N THR A 429 -141.16 -4.19 -99.95
CA THR A 429 -142.27 -4.53 -99.03
C THR A 429 -142.09 -3.90 -97.65
N MET A 430 -141.79 -2.59 -97.56
CA MET A 430 -141.66 -1.93 -96.26
C MET A 430 -142.59 -0.72 -96.14
N SER A 431 -143.41 -0.75 -95.08
CA SER A 431 -144.37 0.27 -94.71
C SER A 431 -143.66 1.51 -94.14
N SER A 432 -144.21 2.70 -94.37
CA SER A 432 -143.62 3.98 -93.94
C SER A 432 -143.37 4.09 -92.43
N GLU A 433 -144.10 3.33 -91.62
CA GLU A 433 -143.92 3.28 -90.15
C GLU A 433 -142.68 2.47 -89.73
N GLU A 434 -142.40 1.36 -90.42
CA GLU A 434 -141.23 0.50 -90.13
C GLU A 434 -139.93 1.17 -90.57
N LYS A 435 -139.95 1.87 -91.71
CA LYS A 435 -138.80 2.69 -92.16
C LYS A 435 -138.44 3.77 -91.14
N TYR A 436 -139.44 4.43 -90.56
CA TYR A 436 -139.23 5.47 -89.54
C TYR A 436 -138.65 4.92 -88.24
N GLN A 437 -139.09 3.74 -87.78
CA GLN A 437 -138.55 3.10 -86.57
C GLN A 437 -137.08 2.66 -86.76
N TYR A 438 -136.71 2.18 -87.94
CA TYR A 438 -135.31 1.86 -88.25
C TYR A 438 -134.44 3.10 -88.45
N GLU A 439 -134.95 4.17 -89.07
CA GLU A 439 -134.23 5.46 -89.12
C GLU A 439 -134.02 6.06 -87.71
N LEU A 440 -135.00 5.92 -86.81
CA LEU A 440 -134.90 6.38 -85.43
C LEU A 440 -133.89 5.55 -84.61
N SER A 441 -133.80 4.24 -84.84
CA SER A 441 -132.81 3.38 -84.19
C SER A 441 -131.39 3.68 -84.69
N VAL A 442 -131.22 3.93 -85.99
CA VAL A 442 -129.96 4.37 -86.60
C VAL A 442 -129.51 5.72 -86.01
N GLN A 443 -130.41 6.68 -85.84
CA GLN A 443 -130.08 7.96 -85.19
C GLN A 443 -129.68 7.80 -83.71
N LYS A 444 -130.34 6.91 -82.95
CA LYS A 444 -129.96 6.63 -81.56
C LYS A 444 -128.58 5.97 -81.46
N LEU A 445 -128.26 5.08 -82.39
CA LEU A 445 -126.94 4.44 -82.47
C LEU A 445 -125.85 5.43 -82.88
N GLN A 446 -126.11 6.34 -83.82
CA GLN A 446 -125.18 7.42 -84.16
C GLN A 446 -124.91 8.36 -82.99
N LYS A 447 -125.94 8.73 -82.19
CA LYS A 447 -125.73 9.52 -80.97
C LYS A 447 -124.87 8.82 -79.92
N LYS A 448 -125.01 7.50 -79.75
CA LYS A 448 -124.13 6.72 -78.87
C LYS A 448 -122.69 6.72 -79.37
N ILE A 449 -122.46 6.53 -80.67
CA ILE A 449 -121.12 6.56 -81.29
C ILE A 449 -120.45 7.93 -81.09
N ASP A 450 -121.18 9.04 -81.27
CA ASP A 450 -120.63 10.38 -81.05
C ASP A 450 -120.30 10.67 -79.58
N GLN A 451 -121.06 10.11 -78.64
CA GLN A 451 -120.73 10.19 -77.21
C GLN A 451 -119.45 9.42 -76.87
N THR A 452 -119.28 8.22 -77.42
CA THR A 452 -118.06 7.41 -77.22
C THR A 452 -116.84 8.06 -77.87
N LYS A 453 -117.02 8.74 -79.01
CA LYS A 453 -115.95 9.49 -79.68
C LYS A 453 -115.53 10.74 -78.89
N LYS A 454 -116.47 11.36 -78.16
CA LYS A 454 -116.18 12.47 -77.23
C LYS A 454 -115.40 12.01 -76.01
N THR A 455 -115.72 10.87 -75.42
CA THR A 455 -114.94 10.31 -74.30
C THR A 455 -113.55 9.85 -74.73
N LEU A 456 -113.39 9.30 -75.94
CA LEU A 456 -112.06 8.97 -76.47
C LEU A 456 -111.19 10.23 -76.64
N LYS A 457 -111.75 11.31 -77.22
CA LYS A 457 -111.06 12.61 -77.33
C LYS A 457 -110.78 13.27 -75.97
N SER A 458 -111.59 13.03 -74.93
CA SER A 458 -111.29 13.58 -73.60
C SER A 458 -110.15 12.85 -72.90
N VAL A 459 -109.98 11.54 -73.16
CA VAL A 459 -108.82 10.76 -72.65
C VAL A 459 -107.53 11.15 -73.38
N GLU A 460 -107.62 11.38 -74.70
CA GLU A 460 -106.50 11.87 -75.51
C GLU A 460 -106.09 13.31 -75.12
N ALA A 461 -107.06 14.15 -74.76
CA ALA A 461 -106.80 15.48 -74.22
C ALA A 461 -106.17 15.42 -72.81
N PHE A 462 -106.58 14.48 -71.96
CA PHE A 462 -106.05 14.30 -70.60
C PHE A 462 -104.55 13.92 -70.62
N LEU A 463 -104.15 12.98 -71.47
CA LEU A 463 -102.74 12.58 -71.64
C LEU A 463 -101.87 13.69 -72.24
N ASN A 464 -102.44 14.55 -73.09
CA ASN A 464 -101.75 15.72 -73.64
C ASN A 464 -101.67 16.91 -72.67
N THR A 465 -102.44 16.91 -71.57
CA THR A 465 -102.39 17.95 -70.53
C THR A 465 -101.52 17.61 -69.34
N ASP A 466 -101.07 16.35 -69.18
CA ASP A 466 -100.15 15.96 -68.10
C ASP A 466 -98.72 16.46 -68.41
N PRO A 467 -98.20 17.43 -67.64
CA PRO A 467 -96.88 18.00 -67.90
C PRO A 467 -95.74 16.98 -67.76
N LYS A 468 -95.90 15.96 -66.90
CA LYS A 468 -94.88 14.92 -66.68
C LYS A 468 -94.77 13.99 -67.88
N TYR A 469 -95.91 13.62 -68.47
CA TYR A 469 -95.94 12.81 -69.69
C TYR A 469 -95.33 13.57 -70.87
N ARG A 470 -95.58 14.88 -71.00
CA ARG A 470 -94.94 15.71 -72.03
C ARG A 470 -93.43 15.83 -71.85
N VAL A 471 -92.93 15.93 -70.61
CA VAL A 471 -91.48 15.92 -70.32
C VAL A 471 -90.85 14.62 -70.82
N LEU A 472 -91.44 13.47 -70.49
CA LEU A 472 -90.92 12.16 -70.92
C LEU A 472 -91.00 11.97 -72.44
N TYR A 473 -92.09 12.40 -73.07
CA TYR A 473 -92.25 12.34 -74.52
C TYR A 473 -91.19 13.19 -75.24
N ILE A 474 -90.95 14.43 -74.78
CA ILE A 474 -89.95 15.33 -75.36
C ILE A 474 -88.53 14.75 -75.18
N LEU A 475 -88.19 14.27 -73.99
CA LEU A 475 -86.85 13.69 -73.75
C LEU A 475 -86.58 12.47 -74.64
N ASN A 476 -87.61 11.69 -74.96
CA ASN A 476 -87.50 10.53 -75.85
C ASN A 476 -87.41 10.93 -77.34
N ASP A 477 -88.12 11.98 -77.76
CA ASP A 477 -88.16 12.43 -79.16
C ASP A 477 -86.83 13.10 -79.60
N PHE A 478 -86.16 13.81 -78.68
CA PHE A 478 -84.89 14.49 -78.99
C PHE A 478 -83.66 13.57 -78.95
N GLN A 479 -83.76 12.36 -78.37
CA GLN A 479 -82.69 11.36 -78.27
C GLN A 479 -81.33 11.89 -77.79
N ARG A 480 -81.33 12.99 -77.02
CA ARG A 480 -80.12 13.63 -76.46
C ARG A 480 -80.46 14.27 -75.11
N PRO A 481 -79.46 14.47 -74.22
CA PRO A 481 -79.68 15.21 -72.98
C PRO A 481 -80.15 16.64 -73.27
N LEU A 482 -81.22 17.08 -72.62
CA LEU A 482 -81.72 18.45 -72.72
C LEU A 482 -81.35 19.24 -71.46
N ILE A 483 -81.02 20.52 -71.62
CA ILE A 483 -80.79 21.41 -70.48
C ILE A 483 -82.15 21.81 -69.89
N GLN A 484 -82.26 21.90 -68.56
CA GLN A 484 -83.51 22.33 -67.89
C GLN A 484 -84.12 23.62 -68.46
N GLU A 485 -83.30 24.60 -68.81
CA GLU A 485 -83.74 25.85 -69.45
C GLU A 485 -84.31 25.65 -70.86
N GLU A 486 -83.79 24.67 -71.61
CA GLU A 486 -84.34 24.30 -72.92
C GLU A 486 -85.67 23.58 -72.76
N LEU A 487 -85.75 22.65 -71.80
CA LEU A 487 -86.96 21.87 -71.52
C LEU A 487 -88.13 22.77 -71.08
N SER A 488 -87.85 23.74 -70.19
CA SER A 488 -88.84 24.74 -69.74
C SER A 488 -89.35 25.63 -70.88
N LYS A 489 -88.47 26.01 -71.83
CA LYS A 489 -88.86 26.76 -73.03
C LYS A 489 -89.72 25.92 -74.00
N ILE A 490 -89.35 24.65 -74.24
CA ILE A 490 -90.10 23.75 -75.13
C ILE A 490 -91.51 23.48 -74.58
N LEU A 491 -91.62 23.28 -73.26
CA LEU A 491 -92.90 23.03 -72.60
C LEU A 491 -93.73 24.30 -72.35
N ASN A 492 -93.14 25.49 -72.53
CA ASN A 492 -93.75 26.79 -72.26
C ASN A 492 -94.31 26.91 -70.83
N ILE A 493 -93.54 26.44 -69.84
CA ILE A 493 -93.85 26.49 -68.39
C ILE A 493 -92.66 27.07 -67.61
N SER A 494 -92.90 27.61 -66.41
CA SER A 494 -91.83 28.27 -65.64
C SER A 494 -90.71 27.29 -65.24
N SER A 495 -89.49 27.80 -65.09
CA SER A 495 -88.32 26.98 -64.73
C SER A 495 -88.54 26.25 -63.40
N GLU A 496 -89.16 26.90 -62.41
CA GLU A 496 -89.49 26.30 -61.09
C GLU A 496 -90.44 25.10 -61.21
N VAL A 497 -91.48 25.23 -62.03
CA VAL A 497 -92.45 24.15 -62.27
C VAL A 497 -91.78 22.99 -63.03
N THR A 498 -90.89 23.33 -63.97
CA THR A 498 -90.07 22.34 -64.69
C THR A 498 -89.13 21.59 -63.73
N SER A 499 -88.46 22.29 -62.80
CA SER A 499 -87.61 21.68 -61.77
C SER A 499 -88.40 20.70 -60.90
N LYS A 500 -89.62 21.07 -60.51
CA LYS A 500 -90.48 20.21 -59.70
C LYS A 500 -90.82 18.91 -60.44
N TYR A 501 -91.16 18.99 -61.72
CA TYR A 501 -91.44 17.80 -62.52
C TYR A 501 -90.20 16.94 -62.76
N ILE A 502 -89.03 17.57 -62.98
CA ILE A 502 -87.76 16.87 -63.11
C ILE A 502 -87.42 16.14 -61.81
N TYR A 503 -87.52 16.82 -60.66
CA TYR A 503 -87.25 16.22 -59.36
C TYR A 503 -88.17 15.03 -59.09
N GLU A 504 -89.47 15.17 -59.37
CA GLU A 504 -90.43 14.08 -59.21
C GLU A 504 -90.14 12.93 -60.18
N LEU A 505 -89.81 13.19 -61.44
CA LEU A 505 -89.49 12.15 -62.43
C LEU A 505 -88.16 11.43 -62.15
N ASP A 506 -87.15 12.15 -61.63
CA ASP A 506 -85.87 11.59 -61.20
C ASP A 506 -86.02 10.76 -59.92
N TYR A 507 -86.85 11.24 -58.98
CA TYR A 507 -87.23 10.48 -57.78
C TYR A 507 -87.88 9.13 -58.14
N PHE A 508 -88.72 9.08 -59.17
CA PHE A 508 -89.31 7.83 -59.67
C PHE A 508 -88.41 7.06 -60.67
N GLY A 509 -87.20 7.56 -60.96
CA GLY A 509 -86.21 6.89 -61.80
C GLY A 509 -86.51 6.87 -63.30
N TYR A 510 -87.42 7.71 -63.79
CA TYR A 510 -87.79 7.80 -65.22
C TYR A 510 -86.83 8.67 -66.05
N ILE A 511 -86.04 9.48 -65.37
CA ILE A 511 -85.01 10.33 -65.97
C ILE A 511 -83.75 10.29 -65.10
N LYS A 512 -82.63 10.78 -65.61
CA LYS A 512 -81.38 10.96 -64.87
C LYS A 512 -80.86 12.37 -65.05
N GLN A 513 -80.43 12.98 -63.94
CA GLN A 513 -79.89 14.33 -63.91
C GLN A 513 -78.36 14.33 -63.81
N ASN A 514 -77.70 15.11 -64.67
CA ASN A 514 -76.26 15.35 -64.60
C ASN A 514 -75.98 16.85 -64.53
N LEU A 515 -75.22 17.30 -63.52
CA LEU A 515 -74.85 18.70 -63.34
C LEU A 515 -73.46 18.95 -63.92
N VAL A 516 -73.38 19.79 -64.95
CA VAL A 516 -72.12 20.16 -65.63
C VAL A 516 -72.08 21.67 -65.79
N GLU A 517 -71.02 22.32 -65.28
CA GLU A 517 -70.81 23.78 -65.37
C GLU A 517 -72.01 24.63 -64.86
N GLY A 518 -72.68 24.18 -63.80
CA GLY A 518 -73.81 24.89 -63.20
C GLY A 518 -75.12 24.78 -63.97
N LYS A 519 -75.19 23.95 -65.02
CA LYS A 519 -76.40 23.63 -65.78
C LYS A 519 -76.83 22.17 -65.55
N THR A 520 -78.12 21.96 -65.36
CA THR A 520 -78.71 20.63 -65.17
C THR A 520 -79.10 20.03 -66.52
N PHE A 521 -78.45 18.93 -66.90
CA PHE A 521 -78.78 18.12 -68.08
C PHE A 521 -79.66 16.94 -67.68
N ILE A 522 -80.67 16.66 -68.48
CA ILE A 522 -81.70 15.66 -68.19
C ILE A 522 -81.74 14.65 -69.33
N GLU A 523 -81.65 13.36 -69.01
CA GLU A 523 -81.75 12.26 -69.97
C GLU A 523 -82.87 11.29 -69.56
N SER A 524 -83.62 10.75 -70.52
CA SER A 524 -84.64 9.71 -70.24
C SER A 524 -83.96 8.37 -69.96
N THR A 525 -84.37 7.66 -68.91
CA THR A 525 -83.91 6.30 -68.60
C THR A 525 -84.87 5.23 -69.14
N ALA A 526 -86.07 5.61 -69.59
CA ALA A 526 -87.09 4.71 -70.14
C ALA A 526 -87.26 4.90 -71.65
N LEU A 527 -87.19 3.78 -72.41
CA LEU A 527 -87.57 3.72 -73.82
C LEU A 527 -89.10 3.63 -73.91
N LEU A 528 -89.77 4.74 -74.23
CA LEU A 528 -91.20 4.74 -74.55
C LEU A 528 -91.37 4.46 -76.05
N THR A 529 -91.90 3.31 -76.43
CA THR A 529 -92.31 3.07 -77.83
C THR A 529 -93.53 3.93 -78.16
N PRO A 530 -93.49 4.78 -79.21
CA PRO A 530 -94.65 5.61 -79.56
C PRO A 530 -95.82 4.74 -80.05
N PRO A 531 -97.08 5.15 -79.79
CA PRO A 531 -98.24 4.48 -80.35
C PRO A 531 -98.26 4.67 -81.87
N LEU A 532 -98.41 3.56 -82.60
CA LEU A 532 -98.56 3.49 -84.06
C LEU A 532 -99.63 4.48 -84.55
N THR A 533 -99.21 5.56 -85.20
CA THR A 533 -100.07 6.31 -86.10
C THR A 533 -100.24 5.49 -87.38
N LEU A 534 -101.45 4.95 -87.57
CA LEU A 534 -101.92 4.45 -88.87
C LEU A 534 -102.01 5.63 -89.84
N GLU A 535 -100.94 5.86 -90.61
CA GLU A 535 -100.99 6.65 -91.84
C GLU A 535 -100.97 5.71 -93.04
N GLU A 536 -102.05 5.72 -93.83
CA GLU A 536 -102.05 5.42 -95.26
C GLU A 536 -103.01 6.42 -95.94
N PRO A 537 -102.84 6.80 -97.22
CA PRO A 537 -101.65 6.77 -98.07
C PRO A 537 -101.42 8.12 -98.78
N THR A 538 -100.21 8.36 -99.30
CA THR A 538 -100.03 9.24 -100.46
C THR A 538 -99.28 8.51 -101.57
N GLU A 539 -100.03 8.20 -102.61
CA GLU A 539 -99.53 7.81 -103.93
C GLU A 539 -98.66 8.93 -104.55
N LYS A 540 -97.44 8.57 -104.97
CA LYS A 540 -96.76 8.94 -106.24
C LYS A 540 -95.33 8.36 -106.20
N VAL A 541 -95.07 7.25 -106.90
CA VAL A 541 -94.57 7.14 -108.29
C VAL A 541 -93.11 7.61 -108.46
N ALA A 542 -92.28 6.62 -108.87
CA ALA A 542 -91.04 6.72 -109.66
C ALA A 542 -89.77 7.31 -108.97
N ILE A 543 -88.54 6.85 -109.19
CA ILE A 543 -87.89 5.88 -110.09
C ILE A 543 -86.42 5.72 -109.58
N GLN A 544 -85.85 4.51 -109.71
CA GLN A 544 -84.43 4.10 -109.95
C GLN A 544 -83.28 4.71 -109.12
N GLN A 545 -82.44 3.87 -108.48
CA GLN A 545 -81.05 3.52 -108.89
C GLN A 545 -80.18 4.78 -109.09
N GLU A 546 -79.14 5.06 -108.30
CA GLU A 546 -78.01 4.21 -107.91
C GLU A 546 -77.56 4.41 -106.46
#